data_AF-A0A6I9ND36-F1
#
_entry.id   AF-A0A6I9ND36-F1
#
_cell.length_a   1.000
_cell.length_b   1.000
_cell.length_c   1.000
_cell.angle_alpha   90.00
_cell.angle_beta   90.00
_cell.angle_gamma   90.00
#
_symmetry.space_group_name_H-M   'P 1'
#
loop_
_entity.id
_entity.type
_entity.pdbx_description
1 polymer ?
#
loop_
_entity_poly.entity_id
_entity_poly.type
_entity_poly.pdbx_seq_one_letter_code
_entity_poly.pdbx_strand_id
1 'polypeptide(L)'
;METLQGVNHTWAHLDHLVGQLKLSLSSVLDQWTLYRGASEEINARLMEGRYSVSRLRLLTGSLEAVQLQVQSLQELQEDLEKQESSVRRFGAVTHQLLKESHPSLSDSLNNSLQDVNARWTGLLEEISERRRSSEALLQLWQRYKHLHEESCSGMRLQEDAMQRLVNSCSEEISDDEVNVWIQESS
;
A
#
# COMPACT_ATOMS: atom_id res chain seq x y z
N MET A 1 -5.70 46.43 -62.46
CA MET A 1 -6.78 45.83 -61.65
C MET A 1 -6.36 44.47 -61.10
N GLU A 2 -5.72 43.60 -61.89
CA GLU A 2 -5.29 42.26 -61.47
C GLU A 2 -4.33 42.22 -60.26
N THR A 3 -3.43 43.20 -60.13
CA THR A 3 -2.46 43.25 -59.03
C THR A 3 -3.10 43.52 -57.66
N LEU A 4 -4.14 44.37 -57.60
CA LEU A 4 -4.89 44.64 -56.36
C LEU A 4 -5.75 43.45 -55.94
N GLN A 5 -6.32 42.71 -56.90
CA GLN A 5 -7.04 41.47 -56.62
C GLN A 5 -6.10 40.38 -56.08
N GLY A 6 -4.89 40.26 -56.63
CA GLY A 6 -3.85 39.37 -56.13
C GLY A 6 -3.46 39.68 -54.68
N VAL A 7 -3.18 40.95 -54.37
CA VAL A 7 -2.87 41.40 -53.00
C VAL A 7 -4.03 41.10 -52.05
N ASN A 8 -5.27 41.41 -52.44
CA ASN A 8 -6.44 41.15 -51.60
C ASN A 8 -6.63 39.64 -51.33
N HIS A 9 -6.39 38.78 -52.33
CA HIS A 9 -6.46 37.33 -52.15
C HIS A 9 -5.36 36.82 -51.20
N THR A 10 -4.12 37.31 -51.36
CA THR A 10 -3.03 36.95 -50.43
C THR A 10 -3.29 37.43 -49.00
N TRP A 11 -3.92 38.60 -48.84
CA TRP A 11 -4.28 39.13 -47.53
C TRP A 11 -5.36 38.28 -46.85
N ALA A 12 -6.44 37.95 -47.57
CA ALA A 12 -7.49 37.06 -47.05
C ALA A 12 -6.94 35.67 -46.70
N HIS A 13 -6.01 35.14 -47.49
CA HIS A 13 -5.34 33.87 -47.22
C HIS A 13 -4.47 33.94 -45.94
N LEU A 14 -3.68 35.00 -45.77
CA LEU A 14 -2.88 35.20 -44.56
C LEU A 14 -3.76 35.36 -43.31
N ASP A 15 -4.84 36.15 -43.41
CA ASP A 15 -5.79 36.33 -42.31
C ASP A 15 -6.42 35.00 -41.90
N HIS A 16 -6.81 34.17 -42.88
CA HIS A 16 -7.31 32.83 -42.63
C HIS A 16 -6.29 31.92 -41.95
N LEU A 17 -5.04 31.90 -42.43
CA LEU A 17 -3.96 31.11 -41.83
C LEU A 17 -3.66 31.54 -40.40
N VAL A 18 -3.63 32.84 -40.14
CA VAL A 18 -3.46 33.39 -38.78
C VAL A 18 -4.62 32.98 -37.88
N GLY A 19 -5.85 33.01 -38.39
CA GLY A 19 -7.04 32.52 -37.69
C GLY A 19 -6.94 31.04 -37.32
N GLN A 20 -6.56 30.19 -38.27
CA GLN A 20 -6.36 28.75 -38.04
C GLN A 20 -5.25 28.47 -37.02
N LEU A 21 -4.11 29.17 -37.14
CA LEU A 21 -3.00 29.05 -36.20
C LEU A 21 -3.45 29.43 -34.79
N LYS A 22 -4.17 30.53 -34.64
CA LYS A 22 -4.69 30.98 -33.33
C LYS A 22 -5.59 29.93 -32.69
N LEU A 23 -6.53 29.35 -33.46
CA LEU A 23 -7.40 28.29 -32.98
C LEU A 23 -6.61 27.03 -32.56
N SER A 24 -5.63 26.61 -33.37
CA SER A 24 -4.80 25.45 -33.03
C SER A 24 -3.97 25.68 -31.77
N LEU A 25 -3.38 26.86 -31.61
CA LEU A 25 -2.56 27.20 -30.43
C LEU A 25 -3.40 27.26 -29.17
N SER A 26 -4.62 27.79 -29.25
CA SER A 26 -5.57 27.77 -28.13
C SER A 26 -5.95 26.34 -27.73
N SER A 27 -6.28 25.47 -28.69
CA SER A 27 -6.59 24.05 -28.41
C SER A 27 -5.42 23.34 -27.73
N VAL A 28 -4.21 23.48 -28.28
CA VAL A 28 -3.00 22.86 -27.70
C VAL A 28 -2.75 23.39 -26.29
N LEU A 29 -2.90 24.70 -26.07
CA LEU A 29 -2.75 25.29 -24.74
C LEU A 29 -3.75 24.69 -23.74
N ASP A 30 -5.01 24.56 -24.12
CA ASP A 30 -6.05 23.95 -23.28
C ASP A 30 -5.69 22.50 -22.93
N GLN A 31 -5.23 21.70 -23.89
CA GLN A 31 -4.76 20.33 -23.63
C GLN A 31 -3.58 20.28 -22.64
N TRP A 32 -2.63 21.21 -22.76
CA TRP A 32 -1.52 21.31 -21.81
C TRP A 32 -2.00 21.65 -20.39
N THR A 33 -3.05 22.47 -20.24
CA THR A 33 -3.62 22.76 -18.92
C THR A 33 -4.29 21.53 -18.30
N LEU A 34 -5.04 20.76 -19.11
CA LEU A 34 -5.66 19.51 -18.67
C LEU A 34 -4.60 18.48 -18.27
N TYR A 35 -3.54 18.35 -19.07
CA TYR A 35 -2.42 17.45 -18.78
C TYR A 35 -1.73 17.83 -17.48
N ARG A 36 -1.44 19.12 -17.27
CA ARG A 36 -0.83 19.61 -16.03
C ARG A 36 -1.66 19.20 -14.82
N GLY A 37 -2.97 19.50 -14.84
CA GLY A 37 -3.86 19.15 -13.72
C GLY A 37 -3.99 17.64 -13.51
N ALA A 38 -3.98 16.84 -14.58
CA ALA A 38 -3.96 15.37 -14.48
C ALA A 38 -2.65 14.84 -13.89
N SER A 39 -1.52 15.40 -14.31
CA SER A 39 -0.19 15.04 -13.83
C SER A 39 -0.01 15.39 -12.36
N GLU A 40 -0.44 16.58 -11.93
CA GLU A 40 -0.39 16.99 -10.53
C GLU A 40 -1.25 16.08 -9.64
N GLU A 41 -2.48 15.78 -10.07
CA GLU A 41 -3.37 14.88 -9.33
C GLU A 41 -2.74 13.50 -9.16
N ILE A 42 -2.32 12.85 -10.25
CA ILE A 42 -1.80 11.48 -10.16
C ILE A 42 -0.50 11.41 -9.36
N ASN A 43 0.38 12.41 -9.51
CA ASN A 43 1.61 12.46 -8.72
C ASN A 43 1.33 12.64 -7.23
N ALA A 44 0.33 13.44 -6.85
CA ALA A 44 -0.09 13.57 -5.46
C ALA A 44 -0.59 12.24 -4.90
N ARG A 45 -1.46 11.51 -5.64
CA ARG A 45 -1.95 10.18 -5.21
C ARG A 45 -0.83 9.16 -5.09
N LEU A 46 0.09 9.14 -6.04
CA LEU A 46 1.26 8.26 -5.99
C LEU A 46 2.12 8.58 -4.76
N MET A 47 2.35 9.86 -4.44
CA MET A 47 3.09 10.24 -3.24
C MET A 47 2.38 9.82 -1.95
N GLU A 48 1.07 10.05 -1.86
CA GLU A 48 0.25 9.63 -0.73
C GLU A 48 0.32 8.11 -0.53
N GLY A 49 0.14 7.32 -1.60
CA GLY A 49 0.24 5.87 -1.56
C GLY A 49 1.62 5.40 -1.10
N ARG A 50 2.71 5.99 -1.64
CA ARG A 50 4.08 5.67 -1.20
C ARG A 50 4.31 6.00 0.27
N TYR A 51 3.74 7.09 0.77
CA TYR A 51 3.83 7.48 2.17
C TYR A 51 3.09 6.48 3.07
N SER A 52 1.86 6.10 2.69
CA SER A 52 1.06 5.11 3.42
C SER A 52 1.79 3.76 3.52
N VAL A 53 2.33 3.26 2.40
CA VAL A 53 3.15 2.04 2.39
C VAL A 53 4.39 2.18 3.29
N SER A 54 5.06 3.33 3.26
CA SER A 54 6.24 3.58 4.10
C SER A 54 5.94 3.55 5.60
N ARG A 55 4.73 3.97 6.01
CA ARG A 55 4.24 3.91 7.39
C ARG A 55 3.82 2.51 7.81
N LEU A 56 3.20 1.77 6.90
CA LEU A 56 2.75 0.39 7.10
C LEU A 56 3.91 -0.60 6.93
N ARG A 57 4.93 -0.48 7.78
CA ARG A 57 6.01 -1.48 7.87
C ARG A 57 5.50 -2.71 8.63
N LEU A 58 6.07 -3.88 8.33
CA LEU A 58 5.69 -5.13 8.98
C LEU A 58 5.82 -5.00 10.51
N LEU A 59 4.71 -5.19 11.22
CA LEU A 59 4.67 -5.18 12.68
C LEU A 59 4.73 -6.61 13.18
N THR A 60 5.72 -6.94 14.01
CA THR A 60 5.97 -8.32 14.49
C THR A 60 5.80 -8.47 16.01
N GLY A 61 5.32 -7.45 16.71
CA GLY A 61 5.35 -7.39 18.18
C GLY A 61 4.26 -8.18 18.90
N SER A 62 3.09 -8.36 18.28
CA SER A 62 1.97 -9.11 18.87
C SER A 62 0.98 -9.56 17.80
N LEU A 63 0.05 -10.46 18.17
CA LEU A 63 -1.04 -10.90 17.31
C LEU A 63 -1.92 -9.71 16.88
N GLU A 64 -2.28 -8.84 17.82
CA GLU A 64 -3.13 -7.65 17.60
C GLU A 64 -2.43 -6.65 16.67
N ALA A 65 -1.12 -6.45 16.82
CA ALA A 65 -0.35 -5.57 15.95
C ALA A 65 -0.35 -6.06 14.49
N VAL A 66 -0.24 -7.38 14.28
CA VAL A 66 -0.28 -7.98 12.93
C VAL A 66 -1.69 -7.93 12.35
N GLN A 67 -2.74 -8.12 13.16
CA GLN A 67 -4.13 -7.98 12.72
C GLN A 67 -4.42 -6.55 12.23
N LEU A 68 -4.03 -5.55 13.01
CA LEU A 68 -4.14 -4.14 12.61
C LEU A 68 -3.36 -3.86 11.31
N GLN A 69 -2.15 -4.43 11.18
CA GLN A 69 -1.35 -4.27 9.97
C GLN A 69 -2.05 -4.85 8.72
N VAL A 70 -2.65 -6.04 8.83
CA VAL A 70 -3.43 -6.65 7.73
C VAL A 70 -4.62 -5.78 7.37
N GLN A 71 -5.39 -5.31 8.35
CA GLN A 71 -6.54 -4.45 8.13
C GLN A 71 -6.13 -3.14 7.43
N SER A 72 -5.11 -2.45 7.94
CA SER A 72 -4.66 -1.19 7.32
C SER A 72 -4.14 -1.36 5.89
N LEU A 73 -3.51 -2.51 5.57
CA LEU A 73 -3.10 -2.81 4.20
C LEU A 73 -4.30 -3.10 3.27
N GLN A 74 -5.37 -3.71 3.79
CA GLN A 74 -6.62 -3.90 3.05
C GLN A 74 -7.31 -2.56 2.75
N GLU A 75 -7.45 -1.70 3.76
CA GLU A 75 -8.01 -0.35 3.61
C GLU A 75 -7.22 0.48 2.59
N LEU A 76 -5.88 0.44 2.66
CA LEU A 76 -5.02 1.12 1.68
C LEU A 76 -5.22 0.59 0.25
N GLN A 77 -5.41 -0.72 0.10
CA GLN A 77 -5.66 -1.31 -1.21
C GLN A 77 -6.99 -0.83 -1.79
N GLU A 78 -8.07 -0.82 -0.99
CA GLU A 78 -9.37 -0.30 -1.41
C GLU A 78 -9.29 1.18 -1.80
N ASP A 79 -8.53 1.98 -1.04
CA ASP A 79 -8.35 3.40 -1.34
C ASP A 79 -7.59 3.63 -2.65
N LEU A 80 -6.60 2.78 -2.97
CA LEU A 80 -5.92 2.81 -4.26
C LEU A 80 -6.81 2.37 -5.41
N GLU A 81 -7.64 1.35 -5.24
CA GLU A 81 -8.61 0.92 -6.26
C GLU A 81 -9.56 2.06 -6.64
N LYS A 82 -9.98 2.88 -5.67
CA LYS A 82 -10.79 4.09 -5.94
C LYS A 82 -10.03 5.13 -6.81
N GLN A 83 -8.71 5.18 -6.74
CA GLN A 83 -7.88 6.13 -7.52
C GLN A 83 -7.49 5.64 -8.91
N GLU A 84 -7.85 4.41 -9.30
CA GLU A 84 -7.51 3.87 -10.63
C GLU A 84 -8.09 4.76 -11.76
N SER A 85 -9.22 5.41 -11.50
CA SER A 85 -9.82 6.37 -12.43
C SER A 85 -8.91 7.57 -12.74
N SER A 86 -8.12 8.05 -11.77
CA SER A 86 -7.17 9.14 -11.96
C SER A 86 -5.98 8.72 -12.85
N VAL A 87 -5.52 7.46 -12.74
CA VAL A 87 -4.51 6.88 -13.64
C VAL A 87 -5.05 6.84 -15.07
N ARG A 88 -6.27 6.33 -15.24
CA ARG A 88 -6.94 6.27 -16.56
C ARG A 88 -7.13 7.67 -17.15
N ARG A 89 -7.53 8.65 -16.34
CA ARG A 89 -7.67 10.06 -16.74
C ARG A 89 -6.35 10.63 -17.22
N PHE A 90 -5.27 10.44 -16.47
CA PHE A 90 -3.93 10.88 -16.87
C PHE A 90 -3.50 10.26 -18.19
N GLY A 91 -3.70 8.95 -18.37
CA GLY A 91 -3.41 8.27 -19.63
C GLY A 91 -4.19 8.83 -20.81
N ALA A 92 -5.50 9.03 -20.65
CA ALA A 92 -6.37 9.58 -21.70
C ALA A 92 -5.93 10.99 -22.14
N VAL A 93 -5.68 11.88 -21.17
CA VAL A 93 -5.24 13.27 -21.46
C VAL A 93 -3.85 13.28 -22.10
N THR A 94 -2.93 12.44 -21.62
CA THR A 94 -1.58 12.32 -22.22
C THR A 94 -1.65 11.84 -23.67
N HIS A 95 -2.50 10.85 -23.97
CA HIS A 95 -2.72 10.40 -25.35
C HIS A 95 -3.39 11.44 -26.24
N GLN A 96 -4.31 12.23 -25.71
CA GLN A 96 -4.91 13.34 -26.46
C GLN A 96 -3.86 14.39 -26.79
N LEU A 97 -3.06 14.79 -25.81
CA LEU A 97 -1.99 15.77 -26.00
C LEU A 97 -0.93 15.30 -27.00
N LEU A 98 -0.60 14.00 -27.00
CA LEU A 98 0.31 13.38 -27.98
C LEU A 98 -0.18 13.50 -29.43
N LYS A 99 -1.50 13.52 -29.66
CA LYS A 99 -2.08 13.65 -31.01
C LYS A 99 -2.02 15.09 -31.53
N GLU A 100 -2.12 16.07 -30.63
CA GLU A 100 -2.21 17.49 -30.98
C GLU A 100 -0.85 18.22 -30.89
N SER A 101 0.16 17.61 -30.26
CA SER A 101 1.48 18.21 -30.04
C SER A 101 2.50 17.85 -31.12
N HIS A 102 3.57 18.65 -31.21
CA HIS A 102 4.70 18.41 -32.10
C HIS A 102 5.46 17.11 -31.71
N PRO A 103 5.92 16.29 -32.68
CA PRO A 103 6.58 15.00 -32.41
C PRO A 103 7.81 15.06 -31.49
N SER A 104 8.49 16.20 -31.42
CA SER A 104 9.64 16.39 -30.53
C SER A 104 9.30 16.26 -29.04
N LEU A 105 8.02 16.32 -28.66
CA LEU A 105 7.56 16.18 -27.29
C LEU A 105 7.04 14.77 -26.98
N SER A 106 6.94 13.90 -27.99
CA SER A 106 6.35 12.57 -27.85
C SER A 106 7.11 11.69 -26.87
N ASP A 107 8.44 11.71 -26.91
CA ASP A 107 9.28 10.93 -25.99
C ASP A 107 9.06 11.36 -24.54
N SER A 108 9.01 12.66 -24.28
CA SER A 108 8.81 13.20 -22.92
C SER A 108 7.45 12.79 -22.34
N LEU A 109 6.38 12.95 -23.12
CA LEU A 109 5.02 12.57 -22.72
C LEU A 109 4.89 11.06 -22.53
N ASN A 110 5.47 10.26 -23.44
CA ASN A 110 5.46 8.81 -23.33
C ASN A 110 6.26 8.31 -22.12
N ASN A 111 7.42 8.91 -21.84
CA ASN A 111 8.22 8.60 -20.66
C ASN A 111 7.46 8.94 -19.37
N SER A 112 6.77 10.08 -19.32
CA SER A 112 5.93 10.43 -18.16
C SER A 112 4.78 9.44 -17.96
N LEU A 113 4.17 8.95 -19.05
CA LEU A 113 3.12 7.94 -18.98
C LEU A 113 3.65 6.60 -18.47
N GLN A 114 4.82 6.18 -18.98
CA GLN A 114 5.49 4.97 -18.53
C GLN A 114 5.91 5.04 -17.06
N ASP A 115 6.46 6.18 -16.60
CA ASP A 115 6.85 6.38 -15.20
C ASP A 115 5.65 6.25 -14.26
N VAL A 116 4.56 6.97 -14.54
CA VAL A 116 3.34 6.91 -13.73
C VAL A 116 2.78 5.49 -13.67
N ASN A 117 2.72 4.80 -14.80
CA ASN A 117 2.25 3.42 -14.85
C ASN A 117 3.15 2.48 -14.04
N ALA A 118 4.47 2.57 -14.20
CA ALA A 118 5.43 1.73 -13.47
C ALA A 118 5.38 1.97 -11.96
N ARG A 119 5.26 3.23 -11.53
CA ARG A 119 5.11 3.60 -10.12
C ARG A 119 3.79 3.11 -9.54
N TRP A 120 2.72 3.19 -10.31
CA TRP A 120 1.40 2.69 -9.92
C TRP A 120 1.40 1.17 -9.76
N THR A 121 1.88 0.43 -10.77
CA THR A 121 1.94 -1.04 -10.72
C THR A 121 2.86 -1.50 -9.60
N GLY A 122 4.04 -0.89 -9.45
CA GLY A 122 4.98 -1.21 -8.37
C GLY A 122 4.38 -0.97 -6.99
N LEU A 123 3.54 0.06 -6.82
CA LEU A 123 2.85 0.31 -5.57
C LEU A 123 1.82 -0.79 -5.25
N LEU A 124 1.02 -1.21 -6.25
CA LEU A 124 0.04 -2.30 -6.10
C LEU A 124 0.73 -3.63 -5.76
N GLU A 125 1.81 -3.95 -6.46
CA GLU A 125 2.61 -5.15 -6.22
C GLU A 125 3.19 -5.15 -4.80
N GLU A 126 3.80 -4.04 -4.37
CA GLU A 126 4.38 -3.89 -3.03
C GLU A 126 3.33 -4.08 -1.93
N ILE A 127 2.14 -3.49 -2.09
CA ILE A 127 1.04 -3.66 -1.13
C ILE A 127 0.57 -5.10 -1.08
N SER A 128 0.40 -5.75 -2.24
CA SER A 128 -0.04 -7.14 -2.32
C SER A 128 0.95 -8.09 -1.62
N GLU A 129 2.25 -7.85 -1.79
CA GLU A 129 3.31 -8.64 -1.16
C GLU A 129 3.34 -8.44 0.36
N ARG A 130 3.24 -7.18 0.80
CA ARG A 130 3.18 -6.86 2.23
C ARG A 130 1.93 -7.45 2.88
N ARG A 131 0.79 -7.46 2.19
CA ARG A 131 -0.45 -8.06 2.68
C ARG A 131 -0.28 -9.56 2.85
N ARG A 132 0.22 -10.25 1.82
CA ARG A 132 0.50 -11.70 1.87
C ARG A 132 1.47 -12.05 3.01
N SER A 133 2.53 -11.27 3.16
CA SER A 133 3.51 -11.46 4.24
C SER A 133 2.90 -11.25 5.62
N SER A 134 2.05 -10.23 5.78
CA SER A 134 1.36 -9.94 7.05
C SER A 134 0.31 -10.99 7.39
N GLU A 135 -0.43 -11.51 6.40
CA GLU A 135 -1.38 -12.61 6.55
C GLU A 135 -0.68 -13.92 6.97
N ALA A 136 0.48 -14.23 6.36
CA ALA A 136 1.28 -15.39 6.77
C ALA A 136 1.80 -15.26 8.21
N LEU A 137 2.28 -14.06 8.58
CA LEU A 137 2.71 -13.77 9.93
C LEU A 137 1.55 -13.86 10.94
N LEU A 138 0.34 -13.44 10.54
CA LEU A 138 -0.86 -13.56 11.36
C LEU A 138 -1.16 -15.02 11.68
N GLN A 139 -1.09 -15.90 10.69
CA GLN A 139 -1.28 -17.34 10.88
C GLN A 139 -0.24 -17.94 11.83
N LEU A 140 1.03 -17.52 11.72
CA LEU A 140 2.09 -17.94 12.62
C LEU A 140 1.81 -17.52 14.06
N TRP A 141 1.38 -16.27 14.28
CA TRP A 141 1.01 -15.79 15.61
C TRP A 141 -0.17 -16.54 16.22
N GLN A 142 -1.20 -16.81 15.41
CA GLN A 142 -2.36 -17.60 15.85
C GLN A 142 -1.94 -19.01 16.27
N ARG A 143 -1.10 -19.66 15.47
CA ARG A 143 -0.58 -20.99 15.78
C ARG A 143 0.30 -20.99 17.03
N TYR A 144 1.19 -20.00 17.17
CA TYR A 144 2.03 -19.85 18.35
C TYR A 144 1.17 -19.69 19.61
N LYS A 145 0.17 -18.80 19.58
CA LYS A 145 -0.72 -18.55 20.71
C LYS A 145 -1.44 -19.82 21.17
N HIS A 146 -1.97 -20.59 20.21
CA HIS A 146 -2.63 -21.85 20.51
C HIS A 146 -1.68 -22.86 21.19
N LEU A 147 -0.49 -23.09 20.62
CA LEU A 147 0.50 -24.00 21.19
C LEU A 147 0.99 -23.56 22.57
N HIS A 148 1.13 -22.25 22.77
CA HIS A 148 1.51 -21.68 24.05
C HIS A 148 0.42 -21.91 25.11
N GLU A 149 -0.84 -21.67 24.79
CA GLU A 149 -1.99 -21.95 25.67
C GLU A 149 -2.07 -23.43 26.06
N GLU A 150 -1.92 -24.34 25.09
CA GLU A 150 -1.88 -25.78 25.33
C GLU A 150 -0.73 -26.16 26.27
N SER A 151 0.48 -25.67 26.00
CA SER A 151 1.67 -25.95 26.83
C SER A 151 1.53 -25.42 28.26
N CYS A 152 1.02 -24.20 28.42
CA CYS A 152 0.76 -23.61 29.74
C CYS A 152 -0.29 -24.39 30.52
N SER A 153 -1.35 -24.87 29.86
CA SER A 153 -2.36 -25.70 30.50
C SER A 153 -1.78 -27.05 30.97
N GLY A 154 -0.93 -27.67 30.15
CA GLY A 154 -0.25 -28.93 30.49
C GLY A 154 0.73 -28.76 31.66
N MET A 155 1.53 -27.69 31.65
CA MET A 155 2.43 -27.36 32.76
C MET A 155 1.66 -27.15 34.07
N ARG A 156 0.59 -26.36 34.06
CA ARG A 156 -0.26 -26.14 35.25
C ARG A 156 -0.82 -27.44 35.80
N LEU A 157 -1.31 -28.31 34.93
CA LEU A 157 -1.87 -29.60 35.34
C LEU A 157 -0.81 -30.51 35.99
N GLN A 158 0.42 -30.46 35.50
CA GLN A 158 1.56 -31.17 36.08
C GLN A 158 2.00 -30.55 37.43
N GLU A 159 2.06 -29.22 37.51
CA GLU A 159 2.34 -28.49 38.76
C GLU A 159 1.31 -28.84 39.84
N ASP A 160 0.01 -28.81 39.50
CA ASP A 160 -1.08 -29.18 40.42
C ASP A 160 -1.00 -30.66 40.86
N ALA A 161 -0.53 -31.55 39.99
CA ALA A 161 -0.32 -32.95 40.34
C ALA A 161 0.86 -33.13 41.29
N MET A 162 1.99 -32.46 41.02
CA MET A 162 3.16 -32.48 41.90
C MET A 162 2.84 -31.87 43.27
N GLN A 163 2.12 -30.75 43.31
CA GLN A 163 1.74 -30.10 44.55
C GLN A 163 0.85 -31.02 45.41
N ARG A 164 -0.08 -31.75 44.80
CA ARG A 164 -0.90 -32.75 45.51
C ARG A 164 -0.06 -33.89 46.09
N LEU A 165 0.91 -34.41 45.33
CA LEU A 165 1.82 -35.46 45.81
C LEU A 165 2.70 -34.98 46.97
N VAL A 166 3.22 -33.76 46.89
CA VAL A 166 4.00 -33.15 47.99
C VAL A 166 3.15 -33.00 49.23
N ASN A 167 1.91 -32.51 49.09
CA ASN A 167 1.01 -32.38 50.23
C ASN A 167 0.66 -33.74 50.86
N SER A 168 0.39 -34.78 50.06
CA SER A 168 0.12 -36.12 50.59
C SER A 168 1.33 -36.75 51.27
N CYS A 169 2.54 -36.61 50.72
CA CYS A 169 3.77 -37.10 51.37
C CYS A 169 4.05 -36.36 52.69
N SER A 170 3.70 -35.08 52.77
CA SER A 170 3.82 -34.31 54.02
C SER A 170 2.76 -34.70 55.06
N GLU A 171 1.62 -35.26 54.65
CA GLU A 171 0.58 -35.78 55.57
C GLU A 171 0.86 -37.23 56.01
N GLU A 172 1.47 -38.05 55.15
CA GLU A 172 1.87 -39.42 55.49
C GLU A 172 3.06 -39.47 56.47
N ILE A 173 3.97 -38.50 56.40
CA ILE A 173 5.00 -38.30 57.42
C ILE A 173 4.32 -37.58 58.59
N SER A 174 3.73 -38.33 59.52
CA SER A 174 3.18 -37.71 60.73
C SER A 174 4.33 -37.16 61.59
N ASP A 175 4.13 -35.97 62.20
CA ASP A 175 5.06 -35.40 63.17
C ASP A 175 5.34 -36.38 64.34
N ASP A 176 4.45 -37.34 64.59
CA ASP A 176 4.63 -38.41 65.59
C ASP A 176 5.65 -39.47 65.13
N GLU A 177 5.69 -39.87 63.86
CA GLU A 177 6.71 -40.82 63.37
C GLU A 177 8.12 -40.22 63.35
N VAL A 178 8.22 -38.94 63.00
CA VAL A 178 9.48 -38.19 63.03
C VAL A 178 9.98 -38.03 64.48
N ASN A 179 9.09 -37.75 65.44
CA ASN A 179 9.45 -37.67 66.86
C ASN A 179 9.85 -39.04 67.44
N VAL A 180 9.20 -40.12 67.03
CA VAL A 180 9.58 -41.49 67.44
C VAL A 180 10.97 -41.84 66.92
N TRP A 181 11.32 -41.51 65.68
CA TRP A 181 12.66 -41.76 65.13
C TRP A 181 13.75 -40.90 65.78
N ILE A 182 13.45 -39.66 66.15
CA ILE A 182 14.38 -38.79 66.88
C ILE A 182 14.61 -39.31 68.31
N GLN A 183 13.59 -39.87 68.96
CA GLN A 183 13.73 -40.48 70.29
C GLN A 183 14.44 -41.83 70.27
N GLU A 184 14.27 -42.67 69.25
CA GLU A 184 15.01 -43.94 69.12
C GLU A 184 16.50 -43.75 68.72
N SER A 185 16.85 -42.56 68.22
CA SER A 185 18.23 -42.22 67.80
C SER A 185 19.06 -41.49 68.87
N SER A 186 18.50 -41.23 70.05
CA SER A 186 19.17 -40.60 71.21
C SER A 186 19.42 -41.60 72.34
#